data_AF-A0A6A6I7F0-F1
#
_entry.id   AF-A0A6A6I7F0-F1
#
_cell.length_a   1.000
_cell.length_b   1.000
_cell.length_c   1.000
_cell.angle_alpha   90.00
_cell.angle_beta   90.00
_cell.angle_gamma   90.00
#
_symmetry.space_group_name_H-M   'P 1'
#
loop_
_entity.id
_entity.type
_entity.pdbx_description
1 polymer ?
#
loop_
_entity_poly.entity_id
_entity_poly.type
_entity_poly.pdbx_seq_one_letter_code
_entity_poly.pdbx_strand_id
1 'polypeptide(L)'
;MAGTSKIEQFFTDRPNSYVPARTIANHLGVSPALYSHHPDILNHAHHLSMGIIAGAIRAGMSYYGIIGPIASFVHTGIRIAIDQFVENTAGVSAMPWTWPINEQVVDLMHKGVYGMVVGYICDYLVRGVDWFNS
;
A
#
# COMPACT_ATOMS: atom_id res chain seq x y z
N MET A 1 4.86 -3.95 0.88
CA MET A 1 3.79 -4.79 0.29
C MET A 1 4.34 -6.14 -0.18
N ALA A 2 5.24 -6.22 -1.16
CA ALA A 2 5.70 -7.51 -1.71
C ALA A 2 6.19 -8.53 -0.66
N GLY A 3 7.06 -8.12 0.28
CA GLY A 3 7.57 -9.02 1.33
C GLY A 3 6.49 -9.50 2.31
N THR A 4 5.64 -8.60 2.79
CA THR A 4 4.54 -8.96 3.72
C THR A 4 3.50 -9.85 3.04
N SER A 5 3.26 -9.67 1.74
CA SER A 5 2.38 -10.54 0.97
C SER A 5 2.96 -11.95 0.84
N LYS A 6 4.27 -12.12 0.59
CA LYS A 6 4.86 -13.47 0.51
C LYS A 6 4.80 -14.24 1.82
N ILE A 7 4.99 -13.55 2.94
CA ILE A 7 4.85 -14.15 4.27
C ILE A 7 3.40 -14.55 4.51
N GLU A 8 2.43 -13.68 4.23
CA GLU A 8 1.01 -13.99 4.38
C GLU A 8 0.60 -15.20 3.52
N GLN A 9 0.94 -15.19 2.23
CA GLN A 9 0.63 -16.26 1.30
C GLN A 9 1.21 -17.61 1.70
N PHE A 10 2.37 -17.62 2.37
CA PHE A 10 2.95 -18.85 2.91
C PHE A 10 2.08 -19.50 4.00
N PHE A 11 1.32 -18.71 4.75
CA PHE A 11 0.42 -19.22 5.80
C PHE A 11 -1.02 -19.43 5.34
N THR A 12 -1.46 -18.71 4.30
CA THR A 12 -2.86 -18.71 3.85
C THR A 12 -3.09 -19.50 2.56
N ASP A 13 -2.02 -19.92 1.88
CA ASP A 13 -2.04 -20.50 0.53
C ASP A 13 -2.75 -19.62 -0.52
N ARG A 14 -2.93 -18.33 -0.22
CA ARG A 14 -3.65 -17.40 -1.08
C ARG A 14 -2.81 -17.07 -2.33
N PRO A 15 -3.41 -17.03 -3.53
CA PRO A 15 -2.67 -16.62 -4.73
C PRO A 15 -2.29 -15.13 -4.71
N ASN A 16 -1.40 -14.72 -5.62
CA ASN A 16 -1.11 -13.31 -5.85
C ASN A 16 -2.36 -12.55 -6.30
N SER A 17 -2.56 -11.35 -5.75
CA SER A 17 -3.49 -10.38 -6.32
C SER A 17 -2.82 -9.64 -7.47
N TYR A 18 -3.51 -9.56 -8.60
CA TYR A 18 -3.11 -8.78 -9.78
C TYR A 18 -4.01 -7.56 -10.02
N VAL A 19 -4.85 -7.17 -9.05
CA VAL A 19 -5.55 -5.86 -9.09
C VAL A 19 -4.54 -4.72 -9.31
N PRO A 20 -3.41 -4.64 -8.57
CA PRO A 20 -2.41 -3.58 -8.76
C PRO A 20 -1.82 -3.54 -10.18
N ALA A 21 -1.50 -4.72 -10.73
CA ALA A 21 -1.00 -4.85 -12.10
C ALA A 21 -2.01 -4.34 -13.13
N ARG A 22 -3.30 -4.70 -12.98
CA ARG A 22 -4.36 -4.20 -13.86
C ARG A 22 -4.58 -2.71 -13.71
N THR A 23 -4.49 -2.17 -12.50
CA THR A 23 -4.63 -0.73 -12.22
C THR A 23 -3.62 0.06 -13.06
N ILE A 24 -2.34 -0.25 -12.92
CA ILE A 24 -1.29 0.47 -13.66
C ILE A 24 -1.36 0.20 -15.17
N ALA A 25 -1.74 -1.02 -15.57
CA ALA A 25 -1.92 -1.36 -16.99
C ALA A 25 -3.01 -0.51 -17.64
N ASN A 26 -4.17 -0.36 -16.98
CA ASN A 26 -5.28 0.43 -17.49
C ASN A 26 -4.96 1.92 -17.54
N HIS A 27 -4.35 2.48 -16.48
CA HIS A 27 -3.97 3.90 -16.45
C HIS A 27 -2.91 4.26 -17.49
N LEU A 28 -1.97 3.36 -17.76
CA LEU A 28 -0.88 3.60 -18.72
C LEU A 28 -1.18 3.10 -20.14
N GLY A 29 -2.37 2.52 -20.38
CA GLY A 29 -2.74 1.98 -21.69
C GLY A 29 -1.82 0.84 -22.15
N VAL A 30 -1.35 0.01 -21.21
CA VAL A 30 -0.46 -1.12 -21.50
C VAL A 30 -1.16 -2.13 -22.40
N SER A 31 -0.45 -2.60 -23.44
CA SER A 31 -1.02 -3.57 -24.38
C SER A 31 -1.30 -4.92 -23.69
N PRO A 32 -2.33 -5.68 -24.12
CA PRO A 32 -2.64 -6.99 -23.56
C PRO A 32 -1.46 -7.97 -23.63
N ALA A 33 -0.68 -7.92 -24.71
CA ALA A 33 0.52 -8.73 -24.87
C ALA A 33 1.55 -8.42 -23.77
N LEU A 34 1.89 -7.14 -23.57
CA LEU A 34 2.85 -6.75 -22.54
C LEU A 34 2.36 -7.11 -21.13
N TYR A 35 1.07 -6.89 -20.84
CA TYR A 35 0.48 -7.30 -19.57
C TYR A 35 0.60 -8.81 -19.34
N SER A 36 0.30 -9.63 -20.36
CA SER A 36 0.36 -11.09 -20.25
C SER A 36 1.78 -11.62 -20.03
N HIS A 37 2.79 -10.95 -20.60
CA HIS A 37 4.18 -11.34 -20.44
C HIS A 37 4.81 -10.86 -19.13
N HIS A 38 4.34 -9.74 -18.57
CA HIS A 38 4.98 -9.09 -17.43
C HIS A 38 4.01 -8.65 -16.30
N PRO A 39 3.06 -9.49 -15.87
CA PRO A 39 2.07 -9.09 -14.87
C PRO A 39 2.72 -8.79 -13.51
N ASP A 40 3.74 -9.55 -13.12
CA ASP A 40 4.46 -9.34 -11.86
C ASP A 40 5.22 -8.01 -11.86
N ILE A 41 5.85 -7.62 -12.97
CA ILE A 41 6.59 -6.35 -13.06
C ILE A 41 5.62 -5.18 -12.86
N LEU A 42 4.46 -5.23 -13.51
CA LEU A 42 3.41 -4.22 -13.34
C LEU A 42 2.87 -4.20 -11.91
N ASN A 43 2.72 -5.38 -11.28
CA ASN A 43 2.29 -5.49 -9.89
C ASN A 43 3.29 -4.82 -8.92
N HIS A 44 4.59 -5.10 -9.09
CA HIS A 44 5.64 -4.48 -8.28
C HIS A 44 5.75 -2.98 -8.54
N ALA A 45 5.64 -2.56 -9.81
CA ALA A 45 5.69 -1.15 -10.20
C ALA A 45 4.58 -0.36 -9.50
N HIS A 46 3.34 -0.86 -9.51
CA HIS A 46 2.24 -0.23 -8.78
C HIS A 46 2.52 -0.14 -7.27
N HIS A 47 2.94 -1.24 -6.63
CA HIS A 47 3.23 -1.21 -5.20
C HIS A 47 4.38 -0.26 -4.83
N LEU A 48 5.39 -0.15 -5.67
CA LEU A 48 6.51 0.77 -5.48
C LEU A 48 6.02 2.23 -5.57
N SER A 49 5.30 2.59 -6.63
CA SER A 49 4.82 3.97 -6.82
C SER A 49 3.82 4.37 -5.73
N MET A 50 2.93 3.47 -5.33
CA MET A 50 2.03 3.73 -4.20
C MET A 50 2.78 3.89 -2.88
N GLY A 51 3.85 3.13 -2.66
CA GLY A 51 4.74 3.29 -1.51
C GLY A 51 5.44 4.65 -1.50
N ILE A 52 5.96 5.09 -2.65
CA ILE A 52 6.62 6.41 -2.76
C ILE A 52 5.62 7.54 -2.44
N ILE A 53 4.44 7.52 -3.08
CA ILE A 53 3.42 8.57 -2.90
C ILE A 53 2.93 8.62 -1.45
N ALA A 54 2.53 7.46 -0.90
CA ALA A 54 2.05 7.41 0.47
C ALA A 54 3.15 7.74 1.49
N GLY A 55 4.39 7.33 1.24
CA GLY A 55 5.55 7.66 2.06
C GLY A 55 5.85 9.16 2.09
N ALA A 56 5.76 9.85 0.94
CA ALA A 56 5.92 11.29 0.87
C ALA A 56 4.85 12.03 1.71
N ILE A 57 3.59 11.57 1.68
CA ILE A 57 2.54 12.10 2.55
C ILE A 57 2.90 11.90 4.02
N ARG A 58 3.39 10.70 4.40
CA ARG A 58 3.78 10.42 5.79
C ARG A 58 4.96 11.25 6.25
N ALA A 59 5.93 11.51 5.37
CA ALA A 59 7.06 12.39 5.63
C ALA A 59 6.57 13.84 5.85
N GLY A 60 5.63 14.31 5.04
CA GLY A 60 4.96 15.60 5.25
C GLY A 60 4.25 15.68 6.60
N MET A 61 3.46 14.68 6.96
CA MET A 61 2.84 14.59 8.30
C MET A 61 3.88 14.73 9.41
N SER A 62 5.00 13.99 9.29
CA SER A 62 6.09 14.03 10.25
C SER A 62 6.73 15.42 10.38
N TYR A 63 7.01 16.05 9.23
CA TYR A 63 7.58 17.40 9.16
C TYR A 63 6.74 18.43 9.92
N TYR A 64 5.41 18.33 9.80
CA TYR A 64 4.47 19.21 10.50
C TYR A 64 4.12 18.77 11.94
N GLY A 65 4.82 17.78 12.50
CA GLY A 65 4.63 17.34 13.88
C GLY A 65 3.46 16.37 14.10
N ILE A 66 2.86 15.85 13.03
CA ILE A 66 1.86 14.77 13.10
C ILE A 66 2.62 13.44 13.13
N ILE A 67 3.05 13.07 14.34
CA ILE A 67 4.00 11.97 14.60
C ILE A 67 3.42 10.88 15.50
N GLY A 68 4.13 9.76 15.59
CA GLY A 68 3.85 8.66 16.50
C GLY A 68 2.90 7.59 15.95
N PRO A 69 2.55 6.59 16.79
CA PRO A 69 1.70 5.48 16.39
C PRO A 69 0.31 5.90 15.91
N ILE A 70 -0.31 6.91 16.55
CA ILE A 70 -1.63 7.41 16.15
C ILE A 70 -1.59 8.09 14.78
N ALA A 71 -0.56 8.90 14.50
CA ALA A 71 -0.36 9.46 13.16
C ALA A 71 -0.20 8.38 12.09
N SER A 72 0.45 7.27 12.44
CA SER A 72 0.68 6.13 11.54
C SER A 72 -0.59 5.31 11.31
N PHE A 73 -1.47 5.21 12.30
CA PHE A 73 -2.82 4.67 12.14
C PHE A 73 -3.66 5.54 11.19
N VAL A 74 -3.67 6.86 11.37
CA VAL A 74 -4.36 7.79 10.45
C VAL A 74 -3.80 7.68 9.03
N HIS A 75 -2.48 7.62 8.90
CA HIS A 75 -1.81 7.42 7.62
C HIS A 75 -2.17 6.11 6.94
N THR A 76 -2.39 5.03 7.70
CA THR A 76 -2.91 3.76 7.15
C THR A 76 -4.27 3.96 6.48
N GLY A 77 -5.16 4.75 7.09
CA GLY A 77 -6.43 5.13 6.48
C GLY A 77 -6.25 5.91 5.17
N ILE A 78 -5.33 6.89 5.16
CA ILE A 78 -4.97 7.63 3.93
C ILE A 78 -4.44 6.68 2.86
N ARG A 79 -3.55 5.75 3.23
CA ARG A 79 -2.98 4.75 2.32
C ARG A 79 -4.07 3.88 1.68
N ILE A 80 -5.06 3.43 2.45
CA ILE A 80 -6.24 2.70 1.93
C ILE A 80 -7.01 3.56 0.93
N ALA A 81 -7.32 4.80 1.31
CA ALA A 81 -8.10 5.71 0.47
C ALA A 81 -7.44 5.99 -0.88
N ILE A 82 -6.11 6.15 -0.91
CA ILE A 82 -5.37 6.37 -2.17
C ILE A 82 -5.43 5.11 -3.05
N ASP A 83 -5.26 3.90 -2.50
CA ASP A 83 -5.44 2.67 -3.30
C ASP A 83 -6.83 2.62 -3.93
N GLN A 84 -7.87 2.85 -3.13
CA GLN A 84 -9.24 2.80 -3.64
C GLN A 84 -9.51 3.85 -4.70
N PHE A 85 -8.97 5.06 -4.54
CA PHE A 85 -9.07 6.09 -5.57
C PHE A 85 -8.41 5.64 -6.89
N VAL A 86 -7.18 5.14 -6.83
CA VAL A 86 -6.42 4.76 -8.03
C VAL A 86 -7.01 3.50 -8.68
N GLU A 87 -7.37 2.48 -7.91
CA GLU A 87 -7.95 1.24 -8.43
C GLU A 87 -9.35 1.44 -9.01
N ASN A 88 -10.19 2.26 -8.38
CA ASN A 88 -11.55 2.54 -8.88
C ASN A 88 -11.52 3.41 -10.14
N THR A 89 -10.60 4.38 -10.22
CA THR A 89 -10.45 5.19 -11.45
C THR A 89 -9.91 4.37 -12.63
N ALA A 90 -9.19 3.28 -12.36
CA ALA A 90 -8.80 2.31 -13.39
C ALA A 90 -9.92 1.32 -13.76
N GLY A 91 -11.02 1.28 -13.00
CA GLY A 91 -12.16 0.37 -13.22
C GLY A 91 -11.86 -1.10 -12.93
N VAL A 92 -10.90 -1.40 -12.05
CA VAL A 92 -10.40 -2.78 -11.82
C VAL A 92 -10.72 -3.35 -10.44
N SER A 93 -11.34 -2.55 -9.56
CA SER A 93 -11.63 -2.91 -8.18
C SER A 93 -13.06 -2.53 -7.80
N ALA A 94 -13.54 -3.13 -6.72
CA ALA A 94 -14.81 -2.84 -6.09
C ALA A 94 -14.57 -2.13 -4.75
N MET A 95 -15.59 -1.53 -4.16
CA MET A 95 -15.42 -0.86 -2.85
C MET A 95 -15.05 -1.88 -1.74
N PRO A 96 -14.16 -1.55 -0.79
CA PRO A 96 -13.58 -2.54 0.14
C PRO A 96 -14.60 -3.30 0.99
N TRP A 97 -15.68 -2.63 1.39
CA TRP A 97 -16.77 -3.24 2.18
C TRP A 97 -17.62 -4.25 1.40
N THR A 98 -17.37 -4.43 0.11
CA THR A 98 -18.01 -5.46 -0.73
C THR A 98 -17.14 -6.69 -0.92
N TRP A 99 -15.87 -6.64 -0.51
CA TRP A 99 -14.95 -7.77 -0.65
C TRP A 99 -15.24 -8.87 0.37
N PRO A 100 -14.80 -10.11 0.10
CA PRO A 100 -14.71 -11.13 1.14
C PRO A 100 -13.97 -10.62 2.38
N ILE A 101 -14.45 -10.95 3.58
CA ILE A 101 -13.90 -10.43 4.85
C ILE A 101 -12.41 -10.76 4.99
N ASN A 102 -11.97 -11.93 4.55
CA ASN A 102 -10.56 -12.32 4.57
C ASN A 102 -9.68 -11.38 3.72
N GLU A 103 -10.17 -10.92 2.57
CA GLU A 103 -9.47 -9.95 1.73
C GLU A 103 -9.35 -8.60 2.43
N GLN A 104 -10.42 -8.16 3.10
CA GLN A 104 -10.40 -6.93 3.89
C GLN A 104 -9.36 -7.01 5.03
N VAL A 105 -9.32 -8.13 5.75
CA VAL A 105 -8.36 -8.35 6.83
C VAL A 105 -6.92 -8.34 6.31
N VAL A 106 -6.64 -9.07 5.23
CA VAL A 106 -5.30 -9.13 4.62
C VAL A 106 -4.87 -7.73 4.17
N ASP A 107 -5.76 -6.99 3.50
CA ASP A 107 -5.47 -5.65 3.01
C ASP A 107 -5.16 -4.68 4.17
N LEU A 108 -6.01 -4.66 5.19
CA LEU A 108 -5.82 -3.85 6.40
C LEU A 108 -4.50 -4.21 7.10
N MET A 109 -4.15 -5.49 7.21
CA MET A 109 -2.89 -5.92 7.83
C MET A 109 -1.68 -5.41 7.04
N HIS A 110 -1.64 -5.60 5.72
CA HIS A 110 -0.50 -5.16 4.91
C HIS A 110 -0.33 -3.64 4.93
N LYS A 111 -1.42 -2.89 4.88
CA LYS A 111 -1.38 -1.42 4.96
C LYS A 111 -1.07 -0.92 6.36
N GLY A 112 -1.51 -1.63 7.40
CA GLY A 112 -1.14 -1.34 8.79
C GLY A 112 0.35 -1.53 9.05
N VAL A 113 0.92 -2.66 8.60
CA VAL A 113 2.37 -2.91 8.69
C VAL A 113 3.14 -1.83 7.92
N TYR A 114 2.70 -1.52 6.70
CA TYR A 114 3.30 -0.44 5.91
C TYR A 114 3.24 0.91 6.65
N GLY A 115 2.07 1.31 7.16
CA GLY A 115 1.87 2.58 7.85
C GLY A 115 2.73 2.70 9.11
N MET A 116 2.86 1.63 9.89
CA MET A 116 3.71 1.60 11.08
C MET A 116 5.20 1.68 10.75
N VAL A 117 5.68 0.87 9.80
CA VAL A 117 7.10 0.86 9.41
C VAL A 117 7.51 2.19 8.79
N VAL A 118 6.74 2.67 7.82
CA VAL A 118 7.01 3.96 7.16
C VAL A 118 6.84 5.11 8.15
N GLY A 119 5.84 5.03 9.03
CA GLY A 119 5.63 6.04 10.06
C GLY A 119 6.82 6.19 11.01
N TYR A 120 7.34 5.08 11.52
CA TYR A 120 8.54 5.06 12.35
C TYR A 120 9.75 5.64 11.61
N ILE A 121 10.00 5.18 10.37
CA ILE A 121 11.12 5.65 9.55
C ILE A 121 10.99 7.15 9.28
N CYS A 122 9.80 7.65 8.94
CA CYS A 122 9.59 9.08 8.70
C CYS A 122 9.83 9.90 9.96
N ASP A 123 9.29 9.49 11.12
CA ASP A 123 9.48 10.23 12.36
C ASP A 123 10.92 10.25 12.83
N TYR A 124 11.62 9.13 12.65
CA TYR A 124 13.04 9.04 12.94
C TYR A 124 13.86 9.94 12.00
N LEU A 125 13.71 9.79 10.68
CA LEU A 125 14.56 10.47 9.70
C LEU A 125 14.22 11.95 9.49
N VAL A 126 12.93 12.31 9.54
CA VAL A 126 12.47 13.69 9.26
C VAL A 126 12.48 14.53 10.54
N ARG A 127 12.08 13.94 11.68
CA ARG A 127 11.88 14.69 12.92
C ARG A 127 12.87 14.37 14.04
N GLY A 128 13.62 13.27 13.92
CA GLY A 128 14.55 12.80 14.95
C GLY A 128 13.86 12.14 16.14
N VAL A 129 12.63 11.66 15.97
CA VAL A 129 11.84 11.05 17.06
C VAL A 129 11.97 9.54 17.00
N ASP A 130 12.53 8.94 18.04
CA ASP A 130 12.47 7.51 18.26
C ASP A 130 11.25 7.16 19.11
N TRP A 131 10.39 6.28 18.62
CA TRP A 131 9.16 5.90 19.35
C TRP A 131 9.45 5.12 20.63
N PHE A 132 10.65 4.56 20.78
CA PHE A 132 11.01 3.67 21.88
C PHE A 132 11.95 4.31 22.90
N ASN A 133 12.45 5.51 22.62
CA ASN A 133 13.36 6.23 23.50
C ASN A 133 12.87 7.68 23.65
N SER A 134 12.62 8.07 24.90
CA SER A 134 12.13 9.41 25.28
C SER A 134 13.27 10.41 25.38
#